data_AF-A0A519LTR7-F1
#
_entry.id   AF-A0A519LTR7-F1
#
_cell.length_a   1.000
_cell.length_b   1.000
_cell.length_c   1.000
_cell.angle_alpha   90.00
_cell.angle_beta   90.00
_cell.angle_gamma   90.00
#
_symmetry.space_group_name_H-M   'P 1'
#
loop_
_entity.id
_entity.type
_entity.pdbx_description
1 polymer ?
#
loop_
_entity_poly.entity_id
_entity_poly.type
_entity_poly.pdbx_seq_one_letter_code
_entity_poly.pdbx_strand_id
1 'polypeptide(L)'
;MNPGTSINGEEASTSTDIGNRRLRMLFYAQLSKRYLIVTHFGINNQTFTNGGASGSTGTGGYGQGKKPGMFFHDVWNEYGVVLPQADKKFSLSIGGGLHYYMGLSRMTMSSTLNYLAVDAPI
;
A
#
# COMPACT_ATOMS: atom_id res chain seq x y z
N MET A 1 7.04 6.89 29.00
CA MET A 1 7.68 5.78 28.26
C MET A 1 8.38 4.84 29.24
N ASN A 2 8.83 3.66 28.82
CA ASN A 2 9.57 2.74 29.71
C ASN A 2 10.95 3.34 30.08
N PRO A 3 11.50 3.06 31.28
CA PRO A 3 12.85 3.48 31.64
C PRO A 3 13.88 3.07 30.58
N GLY A 4 14.77 3.98 30.18
CA GLY A 4 15.77 3.75 29.12
C GLY A 4 15.27 4.00 27.69
N THR A 5 14.07 4.56 27.51
CA THR A 5 13.58 4.97 26.18
C THR A 5 14.24 6.29 25.77
N SER A 6 15.06 6.25 24.74
CA SER A 6 15.70 7.43 24.15
C SER A 6 15.20 7.70 22.74
N ILE A 7 15.16 8.97 22.37
CA ILE A 7 14.91 9.44 21.00
C ILE A 7 16.22 10.06 20.53
N ASN A 8 16.80 9.49 19.48
CA ASN A 8 18.06 9.96 18.88
C ASN A 8 19.23 10.06 19.89
N GLY A 9 19.23 9.20 20.92
CA GLY A 9 20.25 9.19 21.98
C GLY A 9 19.95 10.10 23.17
N GLU A 10 18.87 10.87 23.15
CA GLU A 10 18.43 11.69 24.29
C GLU A 10 17.28 11.02 25.04
N GLU A 11 17.33 11.01 26.37
CA GLU A 11 16.23 10.49 27.18
C GLU A 11 14.99 11.38 27.04
N ALA A 12 13.87 10.76 26.68
CA ALA A 12 12.59 11.45 26.53
C ALA A 12 11.57 10.84 27.51
N SER A 13 10.98 11.68 28.36
CA SER A 13 9.91 11.25 29.28
C SER A 13 8.56 11.11 28.57
N THR A 14 8.33 11.94 27.55
CA THR A 14 7.14 11.97 26.69
C THR A 14 7.53 12.09 25.22
N SER A 15 6.68 11.56 24.34
CA SER A 15 6.84 11.68 22.89
C SER A 15 5.46 11.64 22.24
N THR A 16 5.30 12.41 21.18
CA THR A 16 4.13 12.40 20.32
C THR A 16 4.57 11.97 18.94
N ASP A 17 3.95 10.91 18.42
CA ASP A 17 4.26 10.38 17.10
C ASP A 17 3.01 10.50 16.22
N ILE A 18 3.16 11.11 15.05
CA ILE A 18 2.12 11.15 14.02
C ILE A 18 2.54 10.16 12.94
N GLY A 19 1.71 9.13 12.75
CA GLY A 19 1.97 8.05 11.83
C GLY A 19 1.09 8.07 10.59
N ASN A 20 1.68 7.93 9.40
CA ASN A 20 0.97 7.57 8.19
C ASN A 20 0.75 6.05 8.14
N ARG A 21 -0.47 5.64 8.45
CA ARG A 21 -0.90 4.24 8.50
C ARG A 21 -0.82 3.52 7.13
N ARG A 22 -1.28 4.15 6.05
CA ARG A 22 -1.20 3.63 4.67
C ARG A 22 -0.98 4.79 3.72
N LEU A 23 0.20 4.87 3.11
CA LEU A 23 0.44 5.74 1.97
C LEU A 23 0.41 4.88 0.71
N ARG A 24 -0.37 5.31 -0.27
CA ARG A 24 -0.75 4.52 -1.43
C ARG A 24 -0.82 5.40 -2.66
N MET A 25 -0.36 4.83 -3.77
CA MET A 25 -0.49 5.41 -5.09
C MET A 25 -1.04 4.35 -6.03
N LEU A 26 -2.11 4.70 -6.72
CA LEU A 26 -2.71 3.88 -7.77
C LEU A 26 -2.38 4.50 -9.12
N PHE A 27 -1.71 3.73 -9.96
CA PHE A 27 -1.55 4.01 -11.38
C PHE A 27 -2.50 3.15 -12.17
N TYR A 28 -3.20 3.80 -13.10
CA TYR A 28 -4.13 3.19 -14.01
C TYR A 28 -3.82 3.72 -15.41
N ALA A 29 -3.41 2.84 -16.33
CA ALA A 29 -3.03 3.25 -17.67
C ALA A 29 -3.62 2.31 -18.72
N GLN A 30 -4.51 2.86 -19.55
CA GLN A 30 -5.00 2.21 -20.76
C GLN A 30 -4.00 2.47 -21.89
N LEU A 31 -3.10 1.52 -22.13
CA LEU A 31 -2.03 1.65 -23.11
C LEU A 31 -2.53 1.50 -24.56
N SER A 32 -3.61 0.76 -24.77
CA SER A 32 -4.30 0.65 -26.06
C SER A 32 -5.78 0.32 -25.85
N LYS A 33 -6.59 0.29 -26.90
CA LYS A 33 -7.99 -0.17 -26.80
C LYS A 33 -8.14 -1.57 -26.17
N ARG A 34 -7.09 -2.41 -26.21
CA ARG A 34 -7.10 -3.78 -25.71
C ARG A 34 -6.29 -3.98 -24.44
N TYR A 35 -5.37 -3.09 -24.09
CA TYR A 35 -4.40 -3.37 -23.04
C TYR A 35 -4.44 -2.32 -21.94
N LEU A 36 -4.61 -2.80 -20.72
CA LEU A 36 -4.66 -2.03 -19.49
C LEU A 36 -3.60 -2.56 -18.53
N ILE A 37 -2.93 -1.64 -17.84
CA ILE A 37 -2.09 -1.98 -16.68
C ILE A 37 -2.56 -1.18 -15.46
N VAL A 38 -2.58 -1.86 -14.32
CA VAL A 38 -2.88 -1.28 -13.01
C VAL A 38 -1.74 -1.60 -12.07
N THR A 39 -1.27 -0.59 -11.35
CA THR A 39 -0.19 -0.73 -10.39
C THR A 39 -0.54 0.04 -9.14
N HIS A 40 -0.55 -0.65 -8.02
CA HIS A 40 -0.74 -0.11 -6.70
C HIS A 40 0.55 -0.32 -5.91
N PHE A 41 1.21 0.77 -5.54
CA PHE A 41 2.40 0.72 -4.71
C PHE A 41 2.28 1.67 -3.53
N GLY A 42 3.02 1.39 -2.47
CA GLY A 42 2.91 2.18 -1.27
C GLY A 42 3.72 1.64 -0.11
N ILE A 43 3.51 2.28 1.04
CA ILE A 43 4.22 2.00 2.27
C ILE A 43 3.24 2.00 3.44
N ASN A 44 3.49 1.15 4.43
CA ASN A 44 2.65 1.01 5.61
C ASN A 44 3.34 1.52 6.87
N ASN A 45 2.51 2.00 7.78
CA ASN A 45 2.87 2.29 9.16
C ASN A 45 4.15 3.13 9.30
N GLN A 46 4.22 4.22 8.53
CA GLN A 46 5.29 5.20 8.65
C GLN A 46 5.03 6.05 9.87
N THR A 47 5.95 6.01 10.84
CA THR A 47 5.89 6.86 12.02
C THR A 47 7.27 7.44 12.28
N PHE A 48 7.39 8.42 13.15
CA PHE A 48 8.69 8.96 13.54
C PHE A 48 9.57 7.88 14.22
N THR A 49 8.96 7.00 15.01
CA THR A 49 9.68 5.95 15.77
C THR A 49 10.04 4.71 14.96
N ASN A 50 9.19 4.27 14.03
CA ASN A 50 9.37 3.02 13.27
C ASN A 50 9.52 3.22 11.75
N GLY A 51 9.33 4.44 11.25
CA GLY A 51 9.45 4.79 9.84
C GLY A 51 10.88 5.09 9.41
N GLY A 52 11.02 5.66 8.20
CA GLY A 52 12.30 6.02 7.61
C GLY A 52 12.47 5.44 6.21
N ALA A 53 13.51 5.91 5.50
CA ALA A 53 13.86 5.47 4.16
C ALA A 53 15.31 4.99 4.13
N SER A 54 15.68 4.26 3.08
CA SER A 54 17.08 3.84 2.89
C SER A 54 18.01 5.05 2.96
N GLY A 55 18.98 5.01 3.88
CA GLY A 55 19.92 6.10 4.13
C GLY A 55 19.51 7.11 5.21
N SER A 56 18.36 6.97 5.86
CA SER A 56 18.00 7.84 6.99
C SER A 56 18.79 7.48 8.26
N THR A 57 19.39 8.48 8.90
CA THR A 57 20.09 8.37 10.19
C THR A 57 19.22 8.91 11.34
N GLY A 58 19.41 8.41 12.56
CA GLY A 58 18.71 8.90 13.76
C GLY A 58 17.59 7.98 14.25
N THR A 59 16.48 8.55 14.72
CA THR A 59 15.31 7.77 15.21
C THR A 59 14.47 7.29 14.03
N GLY A 60 14.14 6.00 14.03
CA GLY A 60 13.42 5.36 12.93
C GLY A 60 13.93 3.95 12.66
N GLY A 61 13.13 3.15 11.98
CA GLY A 61 13.40 1.73 11.77
C GLY A 61 14.57 1.44 10.80
N TYR A 62 15.06 2.45 10.05
CA TYR A 62 16.30 2.39 9.28
C TYR A 62 17.60 2.57 10.09
N GLY A 63 17.48 2.88 11.39
CA GLY A 63 18.58 2.80 12.38
C GLY A 63 18.36 1.77 13.51
N GLN A 64 17.14 1.22 13.65
CA GLN A 64 16.76 0.30 14.73
C GLN A 64 16.01 -0.98 14.24
N GLY A 65 16.23 -1.39 12.98
CA GLY A 65 15.91 -2.74 12.50
C GLY A 65 14.48 -3.01 12.02
N LYS A 66 13.60 -2.00 11.93
CA LYS A 66 12.27 -2.16 11.32
C LYS A 66 12.24 -1.46 9.98
N LYS A 67 12.28 -2.20 8.86
CA LYS A 67 12.30 -1.61 7.51
C LYS A 67 10.88 -1.57 6.92
N PRO A 68 10.08 -0.53 7.11
CA PRO A 68 8.98 -0.31 6.21
C PRO A 68 9.57 0.23 4.90
N GLY A 69 9.76 -0.66 3.93
CA GLY A 69 10.10 -0.28 2.55
C GLY A 69 8.84 0.11 1.77
N MET A 70 9.03 0.76 0.63
CA MET A 70 7.97 0.83 -0.38
C MET A 70 7.82 -0.55 -1.02
N PHE A 71 6.59 -1.01 -1.22
CA PHE A 71 6.32 -2.29 -1.88
C PHE A 71 5.08 -2.23 -2.76
N PHE A 72 4.99 -3.19 -3.68
CA PHE A 72 3.83 -3.35 -4.54
C PHE A 72 2.73 -4.10 -3.79
N HIS A 73 1.54 -3.50 -3.79
CA HIS A 73 0.32 -4.10 -3.27
C HIS A 73 -0.44 -4.87 -4.34
N ASP A 74 -0.45 -4.34 -5.55
CA ASP A 74 -1.21 -4.88 -6.68
C ASP A 74 -0.44 -4.52 -7.95
N VAL A 75 -0.15 -5.48 -8.80
CA VAL A 75 0.46 -5.25 -10.12
C VAL A 75 -0.15 -6.27 -11.06
N TRP A 76 -1.10 -5.83 -11.87
CA TRP A 76 -1.76 -6.69 -12.82
C TRP A 76 -2.06 -5.94 -14.10
N ASN A 77 -2.24 -6.71 -15.16
CA ASN A 77 -2.61 -6.21 -16.46
C ASN A 77 -3.79 -6.99 -17.02
N GLU A 78 -4.50 -6.38 -17.94
CA GLU A 78 -5.62 -6.97 -18.65
C GLU A 78 -5.46 -6.81 -20.17
N TYR A 79 -5.81 -7.86 -20.89
CA TYR A 79 -5.89 -7.88 -22.34
C TYR A 79 -7.30 -8.26 -22.81
N GLY A 80 -7.93 -7.37 -23.56
CA GLY A 80 -9.21 -7.60 -24.22
C GLY A 80 -9.06 -8.52 -25.43
N VAL A 81 -9.45 -9.78 -25.27
CA VAL A 81 -9.52 -10.79 -26.34
C VAL A 81 -10.64 -10.43 -27.31
N VAL A 82 -11.85 -10.23 -26.78
CA VAL A 82 -13.02 -9.75 -27.52
C VAL A 82 -13.44 -8.40 -26.96
N LEU A 83 -13.22 -7.36 -27.75
CA LEU A 83 -13.58 -6.00 -27.35
C LEU A 83 -15.09 -5.83 -27.27
N PRO A 84 -15.59 -5.04 -26.30
CA PRO A 84 -16.99 -4.63 -26.27
C PRO A 84 -17.34 -3.90 -27.57
N GLN A 85 -18.48 -4.28 -28.18
CA GLN A 85 -19.05 -3.60 -29.34
C GLN A 85 -20.52 -3.34 -29.05
N ALA A 86 -21.05 -2.20 -29.48
CA ALA A 86 -22.44 -1.81 -29.21
C ALA A 86 -23.45 -2.90 -29.65
N ASP A 87 -23.14 -3.59 -30.75
CA ASP A 87 -24.04 -4.58 -31.36
C ASP A 87 -23.78 -6.02 -30.89
N LYS A 88 -22.79 -6.25 -30.00
CA LYS A 88 -22.42 -7.59 -29.52
C LYS A 88 -22.52 -7.69 -28.01
N LYS A 89 -23.30 -8.68 -27.56
CA LYS A 89 -23.46 -8.98 -26.12
C LYS A 89 -22.24 -9.65 -25.48
N PHE A 90 -21.30 -10.15 -26.28
CA PHE A 90 -20.14 -10.88 -25.79
C PHE A 90 -18.88 -10.01 -25.84
N SER A 91 -18.20 -9.91 -24.69
CA SER A 91 -16.84 -9.37 -24.56
C SER A 91 -16.05 -10.29 -23.64
N LEU A 92 -14.74 -10.35 -23.85
CA LEU A 92 -13.85 -11.21 -23.08
C LEU A 92 -12.53 -10.50 -22.89
N SER A 93 -12.15 -10.33 -21.63
CA SER A 93 -10.83 -9.88 -21.21
C SER A 93 -10.18 -10.95 -20.36
N ILE A 94 -8.87 -11.07 -20.47
CA ILE A 94 -8.05 -11.97 -19.65
C ILE A 94 -6.91 -11.15 -19.07
N GLY A 95 -6.67 -11.30 -17.78
CA GLY A 95 -5.64 -10.57 -17.06
C GLY A 95 -4.97 -11.44 -16.01
N GLY A 96 -3.84 -10.97 -15.53
CA GLY A 96 -3.05 -11.66 -14.52
C GLY A 96 -1.99 -10.75 -13.92
N GLY A 97 -1.46 -11.17 -12.77
CA GLY A 97 -0.44 -10.45 -12.05
C GLY A 97 -0.52 -10.70 -10.55
N LEU A 98 0.22 -9.90 -9.79
CA LEU A 98 0.08 -9.82 -8.36
C LEU A 98 -1.26 -9.16 -8.05
N HIS A 99 -2.25 -9.96 -7.66
CA HIS A 99 -3.58 -9.48 -7.31
C HIS A 99 -3.78 -9.38 -5.80
N TYR A 100 -4.25 -8.23 -5.32
CA TYR A 100 -4.59 -7.97 -3.92
C TYR A 100 -5.93 -8.58 -3.47
N TYR A 101 -6.50 -9.50 -4.25
CA TYR A 101 -7.74 -10.18 -3.90
C TYR A 101 -7.48 -11.25 -2.84
N MET A 102 -7.98 -11.04 -1.62
CA MET A 102 -7.74 -11.94 -0.48
C MET A 102 -9.01 -12.62 0.07
N GLY A 103 -10.13 -12.57 -0.67
CA GLY A 103 -11.37 -13.30 -0.33
C GLY A 103 -12.64 -12.47 -0.47
N LEU A 104 -13.78 -13.06 -0.07
CA LEU A 104 -15.12 -12.50 -0.31
C LEU A 104 -15.64 -11.59 0.82
N SER A 105 -15.14 -11.75 2.04
CA SER A 105 -15.67 -10.98 3.19
C SER A 105 -15.10 -9.57 3.22
N ARG A 106 -15.85 -8.60 3.75
CA ARG A 106 -15.35 -7.21 3.95
C ARG A 106 -14.10 -7.14 4.84
N MET A 107 -13.94 -8.11 5.75
CA MET A 107 -12.77 -8.19 6.63
C MET A 107 -11.53 -8.71 5.88
N THR A 108 -11.71 -9.68 4.98
CA THR A 108 -10.63 -10.24 4.16
C THR A 108 -10.33 -9.40 2.93
N MET A 109 -11.31 -8.68 2.38
CA MET A 109 -11.19 -7.75 1.25
C MET A 109 -11.31 -6.31 1.77
N SER A 110 -10.33 -5.94 2.59
CA SER A 110 -10.29 -4.64 3.21
C SER A 110 -9.78 -3.61 2.19
N SER A 111 -10.64 -2.69 1.74
CA SER A 111 -10.35 -1.73 0.66
C SER A 111 -9.16 -0.86 1.00
N THR A 112 -8.16 -0.74 0.13
CA THR A 112 -6.94 0.04 0.37
C THR A 112 -7.06 1.55 0.09
N LEU A 113 -8.09 1.98 -0.63
CA LEU A 113 -8.29 3.38 -1.03
C LEU A 113 -9.47 4.05 -0.30
N ASN A 114 -10.49 3.28 0.09
CA ASN A 114 -11.73 3.82 0.66
C ASN A 114 -11.88 3.47 2.15
N TYR A 115 -10.78 3.44 2.89
CA TYR A 115 -10.82 3.20 4.33
C TYR A 115 -11.48 4.37 5.06
N LEU A 116 -12.51 4.07 5.85
CA LEU A 116 -12.85 4.93 6.98
C LEU A 116 -11.83 4.70 8.10
N ALA A 117 -11.63 5.70 8.96
CA ALA A 117 -10.62 5.67 10.02
C ALA A 117 -10.71 4.44 10.95
N VAL A 118 -11.90 3.85 11.07
CA VAL A 118 -12.19 2.71 11.97
C VAL A 118 -12.30 1.36 11.22
N ASP A 119 -12.30 1.34 9.88
CA ASP A 119 -12.65 0.14 9.09
C ASP A 119 -11.63 -1.02 9.18
N ALA A 120 -10.43 -0.78 9.71
CA ALA A 120 -9.44 -1.83 9.92
C ALA A 120 -8.47 -1.45 11.06
N PRO A 121 -8.61 -2.02 12.27
CA PRO A 121 -7.56 -1.95 13.27
C PRO A 121 -6.29 -2.63 12.73
N ILE A 122 -5.13 -2.01 12.94
CA ILE A 122 -3.80 -2.61 12.68
C ILE A 122 -3.03 -2.69 13.98
#